data_AF-A0A453BF37-F1
#
_entry.id   AF-A0A453BF37-F1
#
_cell.length_a   1.000
_cell.length_b   1.000
_cell.length_c   1.000
_cell.angle_alpha   90.00
_cell.angle_beta   90.00
_cell.angle_gamma   90.00
#
_symmetry.space_group_name_H-M   'P 1'
#
loop_
_entity.id
_entity.type
_entity.pdbx_description
1 polymer ?
#
loop_
_entity_poly.entity_id
_entity_poly.type
_entity_poly.pdbx_seq_one_letter_code
_entity_poly.pdbx_strand_id
1 'polypeptide(L)'
;GRGGGAGEQASRAEMEAFRKQANKFKEQVAKQQQAVIKQFSTTGYERSDSVVIDEVELQQHQRLEKLYSSTRSGRDFQKDIVRAAEGLVSIGSKHIEVGTKFSEDCYRYGGENNADGEALTKAASLYGGALRNVEKEYEDFNRTLCSQIIDPLKAMAVCAPLEEARGFAQRYSRMRHEAEILSAEIARRKARVRESPVAEHTTKLEQSEGKMIEHKASMAVLGKEAVAALGAVESQQKRVTLQRLVGMVEAEKLFYLRLAAILDDVEAEV
;
A
#
# COMPACT_ATOMS: atom_id res chain seq x y z
N GLY A 1 -54.06 -22.74 43.29
CA GLY A 1 -52.70 -22.46 42.80
C GLY A 1 -52.10 -23.70 42.15
N ARG A 2 -52.19 -23.82 40.83
CA ARG A 2 -51.44 -24.81 40.02
C ARG A 2 -51.16 -24.16 38.67
N GLY A 3 -50.05 -23.45 38.57
CA GLY A 3 -49.68 -22.72 37.34
C GLY A 3 -48.20 -22.37 37.22
N GLY A 4 -47.34 -22.88 38.11
CA GLY A 4 -45.90 -22.55 38.11
C GLY A 4 -44.98 -23.61 37.47
N GLY A 5 -45.44 -24.85 37.26
CA GLY A 5 -44.56 -25.96 36.86
C GLY A 5 -44.27 -26.09 35.36
N ALA A 6 -45.18 -25.62 34.49
CA ALA A 6 -45.06 -25.83 33.04
C ALA A 6 -44.05 -24.86 32.38
N GLY A 7 -43.99 -23.61 32.84
CA GLY A 7 -43.04 -22.60 32.32
C GLY A 7 -41.60 -22.92 32.69
N GLU A 8 -41.36 -23.48 33.88
CA GLU A 8 -40.02 -23.85 34.34
C GLU A 8 -39.50 -25.13 33.63
N GLN A 9 -40.39 -26.07 33.30
CA GLN A 9 -40.05 -27.25 32.49
C GLN A 9 -39.76 -26.90 31.03
N ALA A 10 -40.53 -25.98 30.43
CA ALA A 10 -40.28 -25.49 29.07
C ALA A 10 -38.94 -24.76 28.97
N SER A 11 -38.63 -23.88 29.93
CA SER A 11 -37.34 -23.17 29.99
C SER A 11 -36.14 -24.11 30.20
N ARG A 12 -36.30 -25.18 31.00
CA ARG A 12 -35.27 -26.23 31.14
C ARG A 12 -35.06 -27.00 29.84
N ALA A 13 -36.13 -27.35 29.13
CA ALA A 13 -36.03 -28.06 27.85
C ALA A 13 -35.37 -27.21 26.76
N GLU A 14 -35.68 -25.91 26.71
CA GLU A 14 -35.02 -24.94 25.82
C GLU A 14 -33.54 -24.79 26.15
N MET A 15 -33.18 -24.66 27.42
CA MET A 15 -31.79 -24.61 27.86
C MET A 15 -31.02 -25.89 27.52
N GLU A 16 -31.66 -27.05 27.61
CA GLU A 16 -31.03 -28.33 27.25
C GLU A 16 -30.84 -28.45 25.73
N ALA A 17 -31.80 -27.96 24.94
CA ALA A 17 -31.67 -27.89 23.48
C ALA A 17 -30.54 -26.94 23.06
N PHE A 18 -30.43 -25.78 23.70
CA PHE A 18 -29.35 -24.82 23.47
C PHE A 18 -27.99 -25.41 23.84
N ARG A 19 -27.91 -26.15 24.94
CA ARG A 19 -26.69 -26.86 25.37
C ARG A 19 -26.27 -27.95 24.38
N LYS A 20 -27.23 -28.70 23.84
CA LYS A 20 -26.98 -29.72 22.80
C LYS A 20 -26.48 -29.07 21.51
N GLN A 21 -27.06 -27.94 21.10
CA GLN A 21 -26.63 -27.21 19.92
C GLN A 21 -25.23 -26.61 20.11
N ALA A 22 -24.94 -26.04 21.28
CA ALA A 22 -23.62 -25.52 21.63
C ALA A 22 -22.56 -26.63 21.67
N ASN A 23 -22.89 -27.82 22.16
CA ASN A 23 -21.98 -28.96 22.15
C ASN A 23 -21.71 -29.46 20.72
N LYS A 24 -22.72 -29.52 19.84
CA LYS A 24 -22.51 -29.83 18.41
C LYS A 24 -21.63 -28.80 17.72
N PHE A 25 -21.82 -27.52 18.02
CA PHE A 25 -20.97 -26.45 17.50
C PHE A 25 -19.53 -26.57 18.00
N LYS A 26 -19.32 -26.82 19.30
CA LYS A 26 -17.99 -27.10 19.86
C LYS A 26 -17.32 -28.30 19.20
N GLU A 27 -18.07 -29.36 18.90
CA GLU A 27 -17.53 -30.55 18.24
C GLU A 27 -17.19 -30.28 16.77
N GLN A 28 -18.00 -29.49 16.05
CA GLN A 28 -17.67 -29.01 14.71
C GLN A 28 -16.43 -28.13 14.71
N VAL A 29 -16.31 -27.19 15.66
CA VAL A 29 -15.13 -26.34 15.83
C VAL A 29 -13.91 -27.18 16.17
N ALA A 30 -14.03 -28.18 17.05
CA ALA A 30 -12.95 -29.10 17.38
C ALA A 30 -12.50 -29.91 16.16
N LYS A 31 -13.44 -30.45 15.38
CA LYS A 31 -13.15 -31.17 14.12
C LYS A 31 -12.51 -30.25 13.08
N GLN A 32 -12.96 -29.00 12.98
CA GLN A 32 -12.40 -28.01 12.06
C GLN A 32 -11.00 -27.57 12.51
N GLN A 33 -10.78 -27.33 13.81
CA GLN A 33 -9.46 -27.08 14.38
C GLN A 33 -8.53 -28.27 14.16
N GLN A 34 -9.01 -29.49 14.34
CA GLN A 34 -8.24 -30.70 14.11
C GLN A 34 -7.93 -30.89 12.62
N ALA A 35 -8.84 -30.54 11.71
CA ALA A 35 -8.59 -30.55 10.27
C ALA A 35 -7.59 -29.47 9.84
N VAL A 36 -7.66 -28.29 10.44
CA VAL A 36 -6.71 -27.19 10.23
C VAL A 36 -5.33 -27.57 10.77
N ILE A 37 -5.24 -28.08 12.00
CA ILE A 37 -4.01 -28.64 12.58
C ILE A 37 -3.49 -29.78 11.71
N LYS A 38 -4.37 -30.66 11.20
CA LYS A 38 -3.98 -31.73 10.30
C LYS A 38 -3.43 -31.19 8.98
N GLN A 39 -4.00 -30.11 8.44
CA GLN A 39 -3.46 -29.39 7.29
C GLN A 39 -2.05 -28.84 7.58
N PHE A 40 -1.85 -28.27 8.77
CA PHE A 40 -0.55 -27.77 9.25
C PHE A 40 0.42 -28.87 9.74
N SER A 41 -0.04 -30.09 10.01
CA SER A 41 0.79 -31.23 10.42
C SER A 41 1.11 -32.16 9.25
N THR A 42 0.29 -32.18 8.18
CA THR A 42 0.71 -32.71 6.87
C THR A 42 1.74 -31.82 6.19
N THR A 43 1.92 -30.57 6.64
CA THR A 43 3.15 -29.80 6.42
C THR A 43 4.21 -30.16 7.48
N GLY A 44 4.63 -31.43 7.49
CA GLY A 44 5.91 -31.94 8.00
C GLY A 44 6.58 -31.24 9.19
N TYR A 45 5.88 -31.01 10.30
CA TYR A 45 6.46 -30.48 11.54
C TYR A 45 6.47 -31.52 12.69
N GLU A 46 6.65 -32.80 12.35
CA GLU A 46 7.07 -33.80 13.34
C GLU A 46 8.59 -33.80 13.44
N ARG A 47 9.07 -33.18 14.52
CA ARG A 47 10.34 -33.43 15.23
C ARG A 47 11.27 -34.45 14.53
N SER A 48 11.99 -33.95 13.54
CA SER A 48 13.00 -34.66 12.76
C SER A 48 14.21 -33.73 12.70
N ASP A 49 15.42 -34.27 12.79
CA ASP A 49 16.72 -33.59 12.63
C ASP A 49 16.94 -32.95 11.23
N SER A 50 15.86 -32.53 10.57
CA SER A 50 15.81 -31.78 9.33
C SER A 50 15.60 -30.28 9.61
N VAL A 51 16.54 -29.66 10.34
CA VAL A 51 16.58 -28.20 10.50
C VAL A 51 17.00 -27.57 9.17
N VAL A 52 16.03 -27.39 8.29
CA VAL A 52 16.21 -26.84 6.93
C VAL A 52 16.16 -25.33 6.96
N ILE A 53 15.35 -24.80 7.87
CA ILE A 53 15.14 -23.38 8.13
C ILE A 53 15.95 -23.03 9.39
N ASP A 54 17.08 -22.36 9.20
CA ASP A 54 17.78 -21.72 10.32
C ASP A 54 16.88 -20.60 10.86
N GLU A 55 16.83 -20.40 12.17
CA GLU A 55 16.02 -19.34 12.80
C GLU A 55 16.39 -17.96 12.23
N VAL A 56 17.67 -17.77 11.92
CA VAL A 56 18.19 -16.57 11.26
C VAL A 56 17.57 -16.37 9.88
N GLU A 57 17.45 -17.43 9.09
CA GLU A 57 16.86 -17.36 7.76
C GLU A 57 15.34 -17.12 7.83
N LEU A 58 14.64 -17.74 8.78
CA LEU A 58 13.22 -17.49 8.98
C LEU A 58 12.94 -16.02 9.30
N GLN A 59 13.73 -15.43 10.22
CA GLN A 59 13.64 -14.02 10.55
C GLN A 59 13.92 -13.13 9.33
N GLN A 60 14.91 -13.49 8.52
CA GLN A 60 15.23 -12.78 7.29
C GLN A 60 14.07 -12.81 6.28
N HIS A 61 13.48 -13.98 6.05
CA HIS A 61 12.33 -14.14 5.17
C HIS A 61 11.13 -13.31 5.67
N GLN A 62 10.80 -13.37 6.96
CA GLN A 62 9.72 -12.57 7.55
C GLN A 62 9.96 -11.06 7.40
N ARG A 63 11.21 -10.60 7.57
CA ARG A 63 11.57 -9.20 7.37
C ARG A 63 11.40 -8.79 5.91
N LEU A 64 11.80 -9.64 4.99
CA LEU A 64 11.67 -9.41 3.55
C LEU A 64 10.19 -9.34 3.11
N GLU A 65 9.33 -10.23 3.62
CA GLU A 65 7.88 -10.18 3.39
C GLU A 65 7.26 -8.86 3.86
N LYS A 66 7.60 -8.41 5.09
CA LYS A 66 7.13 -7.12 5.63
C LYS A 66 7.56 -5.94 4.76
N LEU A 67 8.82 -5.93 4.32
CA LEU A 67 9.35 -4.88 3.44
C LEU A 67 8.69 -4.91 2.07
N TYR A 68 8.47 -6.10 1.51
CA TYR A 68 7.82 -6.27 0.21
C TYR A 68 6.36 -5.78 0.26
N SER A 69 5.61 -6.15 1.30
CA SER A 69 4.24 -5.67 1.50
C SER A 69 4.20 -4.15 1.72
N SER A 70 5.11 -3.62 2.55
CA SER A 70 5.16 -2.19 2.86
C SER A 70 5.48 -1.35 1.61
N THR A 71 6.49 -1.74 0.83
CA THR A 71 6.85 -1.03 -0.42
C THR A 71 5.77 -1.13 -1.49
N ARG A 72 5.00 -2.22 -1.51
CA ARG A 72 3.79 -2.35 -2.33
C ARG A 72 2.72 -1.36 -1.89
N SER A 73 2.35 -1.35 -0.61
CA SER A 73 1.35 -0.42 -0.08
C SER A 73 1.76 1.04 -0.29
N GLY A 74 3.04 1.38 -0.08
CA GLY A 74 3.58 2.72 -0.32
C GLY A 74 3.45 3.15 -1.77
N ARG A 75 3.78 2.26 -2.73
CA ARG A 75 3.59 2.51 -4.16
C ARG A 75 2.11 2.73 -4.50
N ASP A 76 1.24 1.87 -4.00
CA ASP A 76 -0.19 1.92 -4.33
C ASP A 76 -0.82 3.23 -3.80
N PHE A 77 -0.47 3.63 -2.58
CA PHE A 77 -0.86 4.92 -2.01
C PHE A 77 -0.35 6.12 -2.84
N GLN A 78 0.91 6.10 -3.28
CA GLN A 78 1.45 7.15 -4.15
C GLN A 78 0.66 7.26 -5.47
N LYS A 79 0.28 6.12 -6.07
CA LYS A 79 -0.54 6.11 -7.29
C LYS A 79 -1.94 6.66 -7.08
N ASP A 80 -2.56 6.36 -5.94
CA ASP A 80 -3.90 6.85 -5.64
C ASP A 80 -3.90 8.37 -5.40
N ILE A 81 -2.89 8.91 -4.69
CA ILE A 81 -2.70 10.37 -4.56
C ILE A 81 -2.54 11.00 -5.94
N VAL A 82 -1.65 10.45 -6.77
CA VAL A 82 -1.40 10.95 -8.12
C VAL A 82 -2.70 11.04 -8.92
N ARG A 83 -3.49 9.95 -8.95
CA ARG A 83 -4.75 9.91 -9.71
C ARG A 83 -5.74 10.97 -9.21
N ALA A 84 -5.86 11.13 -7.90
CA ALA A 84 -6.75 12.14 -7.31
C ALA A 84 -6.29 13.57 -7.65
N ALA A 85 -4.99 13.85 -7.51
CA ALA A 85 -4.41 15.15 -7.80
C ALA A 85 -4.50 15.51 -9.29
N GLU A 86 -4.32 14.56 -10.20
CA GLU A 86 -4.56 14.75 -11.64
C GLU A 86 -6.03 15.11 -11.92
N GLY A 87 -6.97 14.48 -11.19
CA GLY A 87 -8.38 14.84 -11.26
C GLY A 87 -8.64 16.28 -10.82
N LEU A 88 -8.03 16.72 -9.72
CA LEU A 88 -8.12 18.10 -9.25
C LEU A 88 -7.56 19.10 -10.27
N VAL A 89 -6.40 18.80 -10.86
CA VAL A 89 -5.80 19.64 -11.91
C VAL A 89 -6.73 19.72 -13.12
N SER A 90 -7.33 18.60 -13.55
CA SER A 90 -8.26 18.61 -14.68
C SER A 90 -9.51 19.48 -14.41
N ILE A 91 -10.06 19.40 -13.20
CA ILE A 91 -11.18 20.25 -12.79
C ILE A 91 -10.72 21.72 -12.73
N GLY A 92 -9.55 21.99 -12.16
CA GLY A 92 -8.96 23.32 -12.07
C GLY A 92 -8.72 23.94 -13.46
N SER A 93 -8.25 23.18 -14.44
CA SER A 93 -8.13 23.66 -15.82
C SER A 93 -9.47 24.10 -16.40
N LYS A 94 -10.55 23.37 -16.10
CA LYS A 94 -11.88 23.77 -16.56
C LYS A 94 -12.41 25.01 -15.83
N HIS A 95 -12.11 25.13 -14.53
CA HIS A 95 -12.41 26.33 -13.75
C HIS A 95 -11.75 27.56 -14.39
N ILE A 96 -10.45 27.50 -14.67
CA ILE A 96 -9.69 28.58 -15.30
C ILE A 96 -10.28 28.99 -16.64
N GLU A 97 -10.63 28.03 -17.50
CA GLU A 97 -11.23 28.30 -18.81
C GLU A 97 -12.55 29.08 -18.68
N VAL A 98 -13.44 28.63 -17.79
CA VAL A 98 -14.75 29.25 -17.60
C VAL A 98 -14.62 30.60 -16.89
N GLY A 99 -13.78 30.70 -15.87
CA GLY A 99 -13.53 31.91 -15.10
C GLY A 99 -12.87 33.00 -15.94
N THR A 100 -11.94 32.65 -16.84
CA THR A 100 -11.32 33.61 -17.77
C THR A 100 -12.36 34.21 -18.69
N LYS A 101 -13.24 33.38 -19.26
CA LYS A 101 -14.34 33.86 -20.09
C LYS A 101 -15.31 34.76 -19.32
N PHE A 102 -15.64 34.39 -18.08
CA PHE A 102 -16.50 35.19 -17.22
C PHE A 102 -15.87 36.56 -16.90
N SER A 103 -14.58 36.58 -16.58
CA SER A 103 -13.80 37.80 -16.38
C SER A 103 -13.85 38.72 -17.61
N GLU A 104 -13.67 38.17 -18.81
CA GLU A 104 -13.76 38.92 -20.07
C GLU A 104 -15.15 39.52 -20.30
N ASP A 105 -16.21 38.77 -20.02
CA ASP A 105 -17.58 39.24 -20.19
C ASP A 105 -17.93 40.38 -19.20
N CYS A 106 -17.48 40.28 -17.94
CA CYS A 106 -17.60 41.37 -16.94
C CYS A 106 -16.82 42.62 -17.35
N TYR A 107 -15.57 42.44 -17.80
CA TYR A 107 -14.73 43.55 -18.23
C TYR A 107 -15.30 44.25 -19.47
N ARG A 108 -15.82 43.48 -20.44
CA ARG A 108 -16.49 44.01 -21.64
C ARG A 108 -17.71 44.84 -21.28
N TYR A 109 -18.56 44.35 -20.37
CA TYR A 109 -19.72 45.10 -19.89
C TYR A 109 -19.31 46.43 -19.24
N GLY A 110 -18.27 46.43 -18.40
CA GLY A 110 -17.80 47.63 -17.71
C GLY A 110 -17.14 48.67 -18.62
N GLY A 111 -16.47 48.24 -19.70
CA GLY A 111 -15.75 49.12 -20.61
C GLY A 111 -16.53 49.64 -21.82
N GLU A 112 -17.53 48.89 -22.30
CA GLU A 112 -18.26 49.22 -23.55
C GLU A 112 -19.63 49.88 -23.31
N ASN A 113 -20.17 49.88 -22.08
CA ASN A 113 -21.46 50.50 -21.79
C ASN A 113 -21.33 51.99 -21.42
N ASN A 114 -21.98 52.84 -22.22
CA ASN A 114 -22.17 54.28 -21.96
C ASN A 114 -23.44 54.59 -21.14
N ALA A 115 -24.03 53.60 -20.47
CA ALA A 115 -25.31 53.75 -19.77
C ALA A 115 -25.13 54.40 -18.38
N ASP A 116 -26.17 55.09 -17.90
CA ASP A 116 -26.27 55.89 -16.65
C ASP A 116 -25.98 55.15 -15.31
N GLY A 117 -25.42 53.94 -15.35
CA GLY A 117 -25.12 53.09 -14.20
C GLY A 117 -23.63 53.04 -13.83
N GLU A 118 -23.02 54.19 -13.51
CA GLU A 118 -21.58 54.34 -13.21
C GLU A 118 -21.08 53.38 -12.11
N ALA A 119 -21.89 53.14 -11.07
CA ALA A 119 -21.52 52.20 -10.00
C ALA A 119 -21.48 50.75 -10.48
N LEU A 120 -22.41 50.33 -11.34
CA LEU A 120 -22.49 48.97 -11.85
C LEU A 120 -21.38 48.70 -12.89
N THR A 121 -21.12 49.65 -13.79
CA THR A 121 -20.04 49.51 -14.79
C THR A 121 -18.67 49.48 -14.12
N LYS A 122 -18.43 50.32 -13.10
CA LYS A 122 -17.23 50.29 -12.28
C LYS A 122 -17.08 48.95 -11.54
N ALA A 123 -18.11 48.50 -10.83
CA ALA A 123 -18.08 47.22 -10.11
C ALA A 123 -17.83 46.02 -11.04
N ALA A 124 -18.46 46.00 -12.23
CA ALA A 124 -18.25 44.95 -13.22
C ALA A 124 -16.81 44.94 -13.77
N SER A 125 -16.22 46.12 -14.03
CA SER A 125 -14.84 46.23 -14.49
C SER A 125 -13.83 45.79 -13.41
N LEU A 126 -14.00 46.27 -12.18
CA LEU A 126 -13.15 45.90 -11.04
C LEU A 126 -13.20 44.40 -10.77
N TYR A 127 -14.41 43.84 -10.65
CA TYR A 127 -14.58 42.40 -10.43
C TYR A 127 -14.03 41.55 -11.59
N GLY A 128 -14.27 41.96 -12.84
CA GLY A 128 -13.71 41.29 -14.01
C GLY A 128 -12.17 41.28 -13.98
N GLY A 129 -11.54 42.41 -13.65
CA GLY A 129 -10.10 42.52 -13.49
C GLY A 129 -9.53 41.65 -12.35
N ALA A 130 -10.21 41.65 -11.20
CA ALA A 130 -9.90 40.80 -10.05
C ALA A 130 -9.93 39.32 -10.41
N LEU A 131 -11.02 38.90 -11.07
CA LEU A 131 -11.24 37.50 -11.43
C LEU A 131 -10.16 37.00 -12.37
N ARG A 132 -9.65 37.84 -13.30
CA ARG A 132 -8.49 37.47 -14.13
C ARG A 132 -7.25 37.13 -13.31
N ASN A 133 -7.00 37.87 -12.23
CA ASN A 133 -5.88 37.60 -11.33
C ASN A 133 -6.14 36.34 -10.50
N VAL A 134 -7.38 36.11 -10.06
CA VAL A 134 -7.80 34.87 -9.39
C VAL A 134 -7.54 33.66 -10.29
N GLU A 135 -7.94 33.69 -11.56
CA GLU A 135 -7.71 32.58 -12.48
C GLU A 135 -6.22 32.30 -12.72
N LYS A 136 -5.39 33.35 -12.73
CA LYS A 136 -3.94 33.18 -12.80
C LYS A 136 -3.39 32.47 -11.57
N GLU A 137 -3.90 32.77 -10.38
CA GLU A 137 -3.53 32.06 -9.15
C GLU A 137 -3.95 30.57 -9.19
N TYR A 138 -5.10 30.26 -9.78
CA TYR A 138 -5.50 28.86 -10.04
C TYR A 138 -4.53 28.17 -11.01
N GLU A 139 -4.09 28.86 -12.06
CA GLU A 139 -3.12 28.32 -13.01
C GLU A 139 -1.78 28.02 -12.33
N ASP A 140 -1.25 28.95 -11.55
CA ASP A 140 0.02 28.80 -10.84
C ASP A 140 -0.06 27.71 -9.76
N PHE A 141 -1.21 27.57 -9.08
CA PHE A 141 -1.46 26.48 -8.14
C PHE A 141 -1.50 25.12 -8.85
N ASN A 142 -2.23 24.99 -9.97
CA ASN A 142 -2.25 23.77 -10.78
C ASN A 142 -0.85 23.37 -11.27
N ARG A 143 -0.05 24.35 -11.72
CA ARG A 143 1.34 24.13 -12.14
C ARG A 143 2.20 23.63 -10.97
N THR A 144 1.98 24.17 -9.78
CA THR A 144 2.65 23.74 -8.55
C THR A 144 2.26 22.31 -8.18
N LEU A 145 0.98 21.97 -8.20
CA LEU A 145 0.49 20.61 -7.96
C LEU A 145 1.14 19.60 -8.92
N CYS A 146 1.18 19.91 -10.22
CA CYS A 146 1.83 19.05 -11.22
C CYS A 146 3.32 18.82 -10.90
N SER A 147 4.08 19.91 -10.88
CA SER A 147 5.55 19.85 -10.84
C SER A 147 6.10 19.46 -9.46
N GLN A 148 5.49 19.93 -8.37
CA GLN A 148 6.00 19.74 -7.03
C GLN A 148 5.42 18.51 -6.34
N ILE A 149 4.25 18.02 -6.75
CA ILE A 149 3.55 16.91 -6.06
C ILE A 149 3.40 15.70 -6.99
N ILE A 150 2.70 15.86 -8.11
CA ILE A 150 2.32 14.76 -9.00
C ILE A 150 3.56 14.10 -9.61
N ASP A 151 4.43 14.87 -10.24
CA ASP A 151 5.58 14.32 -10.96
C ASP A 151 6.57 13.57 -10.04
N PRO A 152 6.95 14.11 -8.86
CA PRO A 152 7.81 13.38 -7.93
C PRO A 152 7.18 12.08 -7.40
N LEU A 153 5.87 12.07 -7.11
CA LEU A 153 5.18 10.86 -6.64
C LEU A 153 5.04 9.82 -7.74
N LYS A 154 4.73 10.23 -8.97
CA LYS A 154 4.75 9.35 -10.16
C LYS A 154 6.12 8.71 -10.35
N ALA A 155 7.18 9.52 -10.33
CA ALA A 155 8.54 9.04 -10.48
C ALA A 155 8.89 8.02 -9.39
N MET A 156 8.50 8.26 -8.14
CA MET A 156 8.74 7.33 -7.03
C MET A 156 7.94 6.02 -7.15
N ALA A 157 6.72 6.07 -7.71
CA ALA A 157 5.86 4.90 -7.87
C ALA A 157 6.31 3.94 -9.00
N VAL A 158 7.17 4.41 -9.92
CA VAL A 158 7.66 3.64 -11.08
C VAL A 158 9.19 3.72 -11.19
N CYS A 159 9.90 3.88 -10.08
CA CYS A 159 11.35 4.01 -10.11
C CYS A 159 12.06 2.66 -10.31
N ALA A 160 13.16 2.68 -11.08
CA ALA A 160 13.99 1.49 -11.31
C ALA A 160 14.45 0.80 -10.00
N PRO A 161 14.87 1.53 -8.93
CA PRO A 161 15.25 0.90 -7.67
C PRO A 161 14.13 0.07 -7.02
N LEU A 162 12.86 0.46 -7.16
CA LEU A 162 11.73 -0.31 -6.62
C LEU A 162 11.56 -1.65 -7.37
N GLU A 163 11.68 -1.63 -8.69
CA GLU A 163 11.56 -2.85 -9.51
C GLU A 163 12.76 -3.78 -9.32
N GLU A 164 13.98 -3.24 -9.20
CA GLU A 164 15.18 -4.01 -8.86
C GLU A 164 15.07 -4.68 -7.49
N ALA A 165 14.66 -3.92 -6.46
CA ALA A 165 14.49 -4.44 -5.10
C ALA A 165 13.46 -5.57 -5.04
N ARG A 166 12.35 -5.45 -5.79
CA ARG A 166 11.36 -6.53 -5.94
C ARG A 166 11.92 -7.73 -6.69
N GLY A 167 12.75 -7.49 -7.71
CA GLY A 167 13.46 -8.54 -8.44
C GLY A 167 14.32 -9.40 -7.51
N PHE A 168 15.07 -8.78 -6.58
CA PHE A 168 15.84 -9.51 -5.57
C PHE A 168 14.93 -10.33 -4.65
N ALA A 169 13.84 -9.75 -4.15
CA ALA A 169 12.88 -10.45 -3.30
C ALA A 169 12.25 -11.68 -3.98
N GLN A 170 11.87 -11.58 -5.25
CA GLN A 170 11.32 -12.69 -6.03
C GLN A 170 12.37 -13.79 -6.29
N ARG A 171 13.61 -13.41 -6.59
CA ARG A 171 14.73 -14.37 -6.73
C ARG A 171 15.02 -15.09 -5.40
N TYR A 172 14.96 -14.37 -4.28
CA TYR A 172 15.11 -14.95 -2.94
C TYR A 172 14.02 -15.98 -2.66
N SER A 173 12.75 -15.64 -2.92
CA SER A 173 11.62 -16.55 -2.76
C SER A 173 11.77 -17.84 -3.58
N ARG A 174 12.25 -17.73 -4.83
CA ARG A 174 12.56 -18.90 -5.66
C ARG A 174 13.67 -19.78 -5.09
N MET A 175 14.81 -19.19 -4.72
CA MET A 175 15.90 -19.96 -4.11
C MET A 175 15.48 -20.61 -2.80
N ARG A 176 14.65 -19.94 -1.99
CA ARG A 176 14.09 -20.53 -0.78
C ARG A 176 13.29 -21.79 -1.09
N HIS A 177 12.41 -21.73 -2.09
CA HIS A 177 11.65 -22.90 -2.53
C HIS A 177 12.55 -24.02 -3.07
N GLU A 178 13.58 -23.67 -3.85
CA GLU A 178 14.58 -24.65 -4.32
C GLU A 178 15.30 -25.32 -3.14
N ALA A 179 15.62 -24.58 -2.08
CA ALA A 179 16.22 -25.12 -0.85
C ALA A 179 15.30 -26.13 -0.15
N GLU A 180 13.99 -25.90 -0.14
CA GLU A 180 13.00 -26.85 0.38
C GLU A 180 13.01 -28.16 -0.41
N ILE A 181 13.10 -28.08 -1.75
CA ILE A 181 13.16 -29.24 -2.64
C ILE A 181 14.47 -30.02 -2.43
N LEU A 182 15.61 -29.33 -2.43
CA LEU A 182 16.94 -29.90 -2.19
C LEU A 182 17.01 -30.59 -0.82
N SER A 183 16.36 -30.01 0.19
CA SER A 183 16.25 -30.62 1.51
C SER A 183 15.48 -31.94 1.49
N ALA A 184 14.31 -31.97 0.85
CA ALA A 184 13.50 -33.19 0.74
C ALA A 184 14.26 -34.29 -0.04
N GLU A 185 15.11 -33.91 -0.99
CA GLU A 185 16.03 -34.82 -1.65
C GLU A 185 17.12 -35.36 -0.71
N ILE A 186 17.78 -34.51 0.07
CA ILE A 186 18.78 -34.92 1.07
C ILE A 186 18.17 -35.89 2.07
N ALA A 187 16.97 -35.60 2.59
CA ALA A 187 16.29 -36.49 3.52
C ALA A 187 16.04 -37.90 2.92
N ARG A 188 15.63 -37.96 1.64
CA ARG A 188 15.47 -39.22 0.91
C ARG A 188 16.80 -39.96 0.71
N ARG A 189 17.89 -39.25 0.42
CA ARG A 189 19.23 -39.83 0.27
C ARG A 189 19.78 -40.34 1.60
N LYS A 190 19.57 -39.61 2.70
CA LYS A 190 19.91 -40.05 4.08
C LYS A 190 19.20 -41.35 4.45
N ALA A 191 17.90 -41.46 4.15
CA ALA A 191 17.15 -42.69 4.38
C ALA A 191 17.74 -43.88 3.60
N ARG A 192 18.09 -43.69 2.31
CA ARG A 192 18.71 -44.73 1.48
C ARG A 192 20.08 -45.18 2.00
N VAL A 193 20.92 -44.24 2.46
CA VAL A 193 22.22 -44.57 3.07
C VAL A 193 22.03 -45.37 4.37
N ARG A 194 21.01 -45.04 5.17
CA ARG A 194 20.68 -45.78 6.39
C ARG A 194 20.19 -47.21 6.08
N GLU A 195 19.47 -47.39 4.99
CA GLU A 195 19.00 -48.71 4.51
C GLU A 195 20.13 -49.53 3.89
N SER A 196 21.03 -48.90 3.14
CA SER A 196 22.11 -49.55 2.41
C SER A 196 23.34 -48.62 2.30
N PRO A 197 24.37 -48.79 3.15
CA PRO A 197 25.52 -47.90 3.21
C PRO A 197 26.57 -48.23 2.14
N VAL A 198 26.17 -48.15 0.86
CA VAL A 198 27.06 -48.36 -0.29
C VAL A 198 27.74 -47.05 -0.65
N ALA A 199 29.01 -47.13 -1.08
CA ALA A 199 29.84 -45.98 -1.46
C ALA A 199 29.16 -45.04 -2.49
N GLU A 200 28.33 -45.57 -3.39
CA GLU A 200 27.58 -44.76 -4.36
C GLU A 200 26.50 -43.90 -3.67
N HIS A 201 25.78 -44.46 -2.69
CA HIS A 201 24.73 -43.74 -1.95
C HIS A 201 25.33 -42.65 -1.06
N THR A 202 26.45 -42.93 -0.39
CA THR A 202 27.16 -41.95 0.44
C THR A 202 27.70 -40.79 -0.41
N THR A 203 28.34 -41.09 -1.54
CA THR A 203 28.86 -40.06 -2.46
C THR A 203 27.74 -39.15 -2.98
N LYS A 204 26.58 -39.70 -3.37
CA LYS A 204 25.43 -38.89 -3.81
C LYS A 204 24.87 -38.02 -2.68
N LEU A 205 24.82 -38.54 -1.45
CA LEU A 205 24.38 -37.75 -0.29
C LEU A 205 25.31 -36.56 -0.05
N GLU A 206 26.63 -36.79 0.02
CA GLU A 206 27.64 -35.75 0.21
C GLU A 206 27.56 -34.67 -0.87
N GLN A 207 27.38 -35.06 -2.13
CA GLN A 207 27.19 -34.10 -3.23
C GLN A 207 25.94 -33.23 -3.06
N SER A 208 24.81 -33.79 -2.60
CA SER A 208 23.61 -32.99 -2.33
C SER A 208 23.79 -32.08 -1.11
N GLU A 209 24.48 -32.53 -0.07
CA GLU A 209 24.76 -31.72 1.11
C GLU A 209 25.70 -30.56 0.76
N GLY A 210 26.72 -30.80 -0.08
CA GLY A 210 27.57 -29.75 -0.63
C GLY A 210 26.79 -28.70 -1.43
N LYS A 211 25.90 -29.13 -2.32
CA LYS A 211 24.99 -28.23 -3.07
C LYS A 211 24.10 -27.40 -2.14
N MET A 212 23.59 -28.00 -1.06
CA MET A 212 22.79 -27.28 -0.07
C MET A 212 23.57 -26.19 0.65
N ILE A 213 24.83 -26.47 1.01
CA ILE A 213 25.70 -25.48 1.68
C ILE A 213 25.92 -24.26 0.76
N GLU A 214 26.29 -24.49 -0.49
CA GLU A 214 26.48 -23.43 -1.49
C GLU A 214 25.19 -22.64 -1.76
N HIS A 215 24.07 -23.34 -1.88
CA HIS A 215 22.75 -22.74 -2.11
C HIS A 215 22.32 -21.86 -0.94
N LYS A 216 22.49 -22.32 0.30
CA LYS A 216 22.21 -21.53 1.51
C LYS A 216 23.11 -20.29 1.60
N ALA A 217 24.39 -20.41 1.26
CA ALA A 217 25.30 -19.26 1.23
C ALA A 217 24.87 -18.20 0.22
N SER A 218 24.53 -18.63 -1.00
CA SER A 218 24.03 -17.75 -2.07
C SER A 218 22.70 -17.08 -1.68
N MET A 219 21.79 -17.86 -1.07
CA MET A 219 20.51 -17.36 -0.57
C MET A 219 20.67 -16.33 0.55
N ALA A 220 21.61 -16.53 1.47
CA ALA A 220 21.90 -15.59 2.55
C ALA A 220 22.43 -14.24 2.02
N VAL A 221 23.29 -14.26 0.99
CA VAL A 221 23.79 -13.05 0.33
C VAL A 221 22.65 -12.30 -0.34
N LEU A 222 21.87 -12.97 -1.20
CA LEU A 222 20.75 -12.33 -1.89
C LEU A 222 19.71 -11.79 -0.91
N GLY A 223 19.42 -12.53 0.17
CA GLY A 223 18.49 -12.08 1.19
C GLY A 223 18.95 -10.77 1.84
N LYS A 224 20.26 -10.58 2.05
CA LYS A 224 20.81 -9.34 2.63
C LYS A 224 20.66 -8.18 1.65
N GLU A 225 20.98 -8.41 0.37
CA GLU A 225 20.81 -7.43 -0.71
C GLU A 225 19.34 -7.02 -0.87
N ALA A 226 18.42 -7.98 -0.88
CA ALA A 226 16.99 -7.73 -1.01
C ALA A 226 16.44 -6.91 0.18
N VAL A 227 16.83 -7.24 1.41
CA VAL A 227 16.44 -6.48 2.61
C VAL A 227 17.00 -5.05 2.57
N ALA A 228 18.27 -4.89 2.18
CA ALA A 228 18.90 -3.58 2.07
C ALA A 228 18.21 -2.72 0.99
N ALA A 229 17.99 -3.28 -0.20
CA ALA A 229 17.36 -2.59 -1.32
C ALA A 229 15.91 -2.20 -1.01
N LEU A 230 15.09 -3.14 -0.52
CA LEU A 230 13.71 -2.83 -0.16
C LEU A 230 13.62 -1.84 1.01
N GLY A 231 14.50 -1.94 2.00
CA GLY A 231 14.55 -1.00 3.12
C GLY A 231 14.91 0.43 2.69
N ALA A 232 15.85 0.56 1.74
CA ALA A 232 16.21 1.85 1.15
C ALA A 232 15.03 2.44 0.37
N VAL A 233 14.35 1.63 -0.45
CA VAL A 233 13.18 2.07 -1.22
C VAL A 233 12.03 2.45 -0.30
N GLU A 234 11.73 1.68 0.74
CA GLU A 234 10.67 1.99 1.71
C GLU A 234 10.94 3.33 2.40
N SER A 235 12.17 3.55 2.86
CA SER A 235 12.58 4.80 3.51
C SER A 235 12.43 5.98 2.56
N GLN A 236 12.83 5.81 1.31
CA GLN A 236 12.72 6.82 0.27
C GLN A 236 11.25 7.12 -0.08
N GLN A 237 10.39 6.10 -0.22
CA GLN A 237 8.96 6.27 -0.44
C GLN A 237 8.34 7.10 0.69
N LYS A 238 8.58 6.73 1.95
CA LYS A 238 8.05 7.46 3.11
C LYS A 238 8.50 8.92 3.12
N ARG A 239 9.79 9.16 2.91
CA ARG A 239 10.38 10.51 2.91
C ARG A 239 9.80 11.39 1.80
N VAL A 240 9.78 10.90 0.57
CA VAL A 240 9.25 11.65 -0.57
C VAL A 240 7.76 11.90 -0.36
N THR A 241 6.97 10.86 -0.05
CA THR A 241 5.53 11.02 0.16
C THR A 241 5.22 12.06 1.24
N LEU A 242 5.90 12.00 2.40
CA LEU A 242 5.72 12.99 3.46
C LEU A 242 6.04 14.40 2.98
N GLN A 243 7.19 14.60 2.33
CA GLN A 243 7.59 15.90 1.81
C GLN A 243 6.56 16.47 0.83
N ARG A 244 5.99 15.63 -0.05
CA ARG A 244 4.98 16.07 -1.02
C ARG A 244 3.65 16.41 -0.35
N LEU A 245 3.22 15.63 0.64
CA LEU A 245 2.00 15.94 1.40
C LEU A 245 2.13 17.26 2.16
N VAL A 246 3.28 17.54 2.78
CA VAL A 246 3.54 18.82 3.44
C VAL A 246 3.52 19.97 2.43
N GLY A 247 4.24 19.82 1.30
CA GLY A 247 4.26 20.85 0.26
C GLY A 247 2.89 21.13 -0.35
N MET A 248 2.00 20.14 -0.42
CA MET A 248 0.63 20.32 -0.89
C MET A 248 -0.18 21.19 0.08
N VAL A 249 -0.08 20.94 1.39
CA VAL A 249 -0.74 21.77 2.42
C VAL A 249 -0.25 23.21 2.36
N GLU A 250 1.06 23.42 2.21
CA GLU A 250 1.64 24.74 2.11
C GLU A 250 1.20 25.48 0.84
N ALA A 251 1.18 24.78 -0.30
CA ALA A 251 0.73 25.33 -1.57
C ALA A 251 -0.76 25.71 -1.54
N GLU A 252 -1.62 24.85 -1.00
CA GLU A 252 -3.06 25.13 -0.84
C GLU A 252 -3.31 26.33 0.07
N LYS A 253 -2.67 26.38 1.24
CA LYS A 253 -2.79 27.52 2.16
C LYS A 253 -2.41 28.83 1.47
N LEU A 254 -1.25 28.83 0.80
CA LEU A 254 -0.75 30.02 0.14
C LEU A 254 -1.65 30.46 -1.02
N PHE A 255 -2.18 29.50 -1.79
CA PHE A 255 -3.15 29.75 -2.84
C PHE A 255 -4.40 30.46 -2.29
N TYR A 256 -5.03 29.94 -1.25
CA TYR A 256 -6.23 30.57 -0.66
C TYR A 256 -5.96 31.96 -0.08
N LEU A 257 -4.78 32.17 0.52
CA LEU A 257 -4.40 33.50 1.03
C LEU A 257 -4.24 34.53 -0.11
N ARG A 258 -3.69 34.11 -1.26
CA ARG A 258 -3.57 35.00 -2.42
C ARG A 258 -4.92 35.33 -3.04
N LEU A 259 -5.84 34.35 -3.10
CA LEU A 259 -7.20 34.61 -3.53
C LEU A 259 -7.91 35.62 -2.63
N ALA A 260 -7.81 35.44 -1.31
CA ALA A 260 -8.40 36.37 -0.35
C ALA A 260 -7.86 37.79 -0.55
N ALA A 261 -6.53 37.95 -0.67
CA ALA A 261 -5.92 39.27 -0.89
C ALA A 261 -6.42 39.97 -2.17
N ILE A 262 -6.56 39.23 -3.28
CA ILE A 262 -7.08 39.80 -4.54
C ILE A 262 -8.52 40.30 -4.37
N LEU A 263 -9.34 39.56 -3.61
CA LEU A 263 -10.75 39.91 -3.39
C LEU A 263 -10.89 41.05 -2.38
N ASP A 264 -10.08 41.08 -1.33
CA ASP A 264 -10.05 42.17 -0.34
C ASP A 264 -9.69 43.52 -1.00
N ASP A 265 -8.71 43.52 -1.92
CA ASP A 265 -8.33 44.72 -2.68
C ASP A 265 -9.51 45.29 -3.48
N VAL A 266 -10.34 44.41 -4.05
CA VAL A 266 -11.48 44.80 -4.88
C VAL A 266 -12.68 45.20 -4.04
N GLU A 267 -12.94 44.52 -2.92
CA GLU A 267 -13.97 44.93 -1.95
C GLU A 267 -13.71 46.35 -1.42
N ALA A 268 -12.44 46.73 -1.25
CA ALA A 268 -12.07 48.08 -0.82
C ALA A 268 -12.32 49.17 -1.88
N GLU A 269 -12.38 48.80 -3.17
CA GLU A 269 -12.50 49.75 -4.30
C GLU A 269 -13.91 49.88 -4.89
N VAL A 270 -14.78 48.87 -4.68
CA VAL A 270 -16.18 48.83 -5.15
C VAL A 270 -17.03 49.83 -4.37
#